data_AF-A0A1G7ZHI7-F1
#
_entry.id   AF-A0A1G7ZHI7-F1
#
_cell.length_a   1.000
_cell.length_b   1.000
_cell.length_c   1.000
_cell.angle_alpha   90.00
_cell.angle_beta   90.00
_cell.angle_gamma   90.00
#
_symmetry.space_group_name_H-M   'P 1'
#
loop_
_entity.id
_entity.type
_entity.pdbx_description
1 polymer ?
#
loop_
_entity_poly.entity_id
_entity_poly.type
_entity_poly.pdbx_seq_one_letter_code
_entity_poly.pdbx_strand_id
1 'polypeptide(L)'
;MTSAVAVAAGTASGSVDRSARRRSRARTYIDIAVVVAVLVATNLVAHFTTVWASVAAVPAAAVVLLLLTRRRGLGWAELGLSPRHLRRGSIYALGAVALVLAVIAIGVALPWTRPFFMADRYATISGALIASMIVIPLQTVIPEELAFRGVLHGTLERAYGARGVFAAGSLLFGLWHIASSLGLTTGNAGLTAFLGVGVFGKVLGVAGAVLATAAAGFVFTWLRRRSGSLLAPIALHWSLNGLGALAAAVVWHATLA
;
A
#
# COMPACT_ATOMS: atom_id res chain seq x y z
N MET A 1 11.99 -61.12 7.05
CA MET A 1 10.71 -60.43 6.74
C MET A 1 10.52 -59.09 7.45
N THR A 2 11.21 -58.80 8.55
CA THR A 2 11.07 -57.55 9.33
C THR A 2 11.65 -56.29 8.68
N SER A 3 12.67 -56.41 7.80
CA SER A 3 13.31 -55.26 7.17
C SER A 3 12.48 -54.61 6.03
N ALA A 4 11.71 -55.41 5.27
CA ALA A 4 10.90 -54.90 4.16
C ALA A 4 9.69 -54.08 4.61
N VAL A 5 9.09 -54.43 5.76
CA VAL A 5 7.93 -53.72 6.35
C VAL A 5 8.33 -52.35 6.90
N ALA A 6 9.53 -52.23 7.49
CA ALA A 6 10.05 -50.96 7.99
C ALA A 6 10.38 -49.96 6.85
N VAL A 7 10.91 -50.45 5.74
CA VAL A 7 11.18 -49.64 4.54
C VAL A 7 9.87 -49.17 3.90
N ALA A 8 8.87 -50.04 3.78
CA ALA A 8 7.54 -49.68 3.26
C ALA A 8 6.84 -48.63 4.14
N ALA A 9 6.88 -48.76 5.46
CA ALA A 9 6.32 -47.77 6.39
C ALA A 9 7.02 -46.40 6.31
N GLY A 10 8.35 -46.37 6.18
CA GLY A 10 9.12 -45.13 5.97
C GLY A 10 8.81 -44.43 4.64
N THR A 11 8.57 -45.18 3.56
CA THR A 11 8.20 -44.61 2.25
C THR A 11 6.78 -44.04 2.22
N ALA A 12 5.81 -44.66 2.90
CA ALA A 12 4.43 -44.18 2.99
C ALA A 12 4.31 -42.92 3.88
N SER A 13 5.02 -42.89 5.01
CA SER A 13 5.11 -41.68 5.86
C SER A 13 5.73 -40.51 5.08
N GLY A 14 6.83 -40.77 4.37
CA GLY A 14 7.51 -39.76 3.54
C GLY A 14 6.68 -39.30 2.34
N SER A 15 5.77 -40.10 1.79
CA SER A 15 4.89 -39.70 0.68
C SER A 15 3.68 -38.87 1.15
N VAL A 16 3.08 -39.22 2.30
CA VAL A 16 1.99 -38.46 2.93
C VAL A 16 2.47 -37.06 3.33
N ASP A 17 3.63 -36.97 3.97
CA ASP A 17 4.22 -35.70 4.40
C ASP A 17 4.63 -34.81 3.19
N ARG A 18 5.18 -35.42 2.12
CA ARG A 18 5.41 -34.71 0.85
C ARG A 18 4.12 -34.22 0.19
N SER A 19 3.04 -35.01 0.21
CA SER A 19 1.75 -34.63 -0.35
C SER A 19 1.08 -33.49 0.43
N ALA A 20 1.17 -33.52 1.77
CA ALA A 20 0.66 -32.47 2.65
C ALA A 20 1.40 -31.16 2.44
N ARG A 21 2.74 -31.19 2.35
CA ARG A 21 3.56 -30.01 2.01
C ARG A 21 3.24 -29.44 0.63
N ARG A 22 3.04 -30.29 -0.38
CA ARG A 22 2.63 -29.84 -1.74
C ARG A 22 1.26 -29.17 -1.71
N ARG A 23 0.27 -29.75 -1.04
CA ARG A 23 -1.08 -29.15 -0.88
C ARG A 23 -1.01 -27.82 -0.14
N SER A 24 -0.19 -27.72 0.91
CA SER A 24 0.02 -26.47 1.66
C SER A 24 0.62 -25.39 0.78
N ARG A 25 1.69 -25.69 0.03
CA ARG A 25 2.30 -24.73 -0.92
C ARG A 25 1.33 -24.29 -2.01
N ALA A 26 0.60 -25.23 -2.61
CA ALA A 26 -0.40 -24.91 -3.63
C ALA A 26 -1.47 -23.93 -3.11
N ARG A 27 -1.95 -24.15 -1.87
CA ARG A 27 -2.89 -23.21 -1.22
C ARG A 27 -2.29 -21.81 -1.06
N THR A 28 -1.03 -21.69 -0.65
CA THR A 28 -0.37 -20.38 -0.50
C THR A 28 -0.27 -19.64 -1.83
N TYR A 29 0.08 -20.31 -2.92
CA TYR A 29 0.11 -19.68 -4.25
C TYR A 29 -1.28 -19.27 -4.74
N ILE A 30 -2.30 -20.08 -4.47
CA ILE A 30 -3.70 -19.72 -4.76
C ILE A 30 -4.11 -18.47 -3.96
N ASP A 31 -3.77 -18.41 -2.66
CA ASP A 31 -4.10 -17.25 -1.83
C ASP A 31 -3.44 -15.97 -2.37
N ILE A 32 -2.18 -16.03 -2.81
CA ILE A 32 -1.49 -14.90 -3.47
C ILE A 32 -2.20 -14.51 -4.77
N ALA A 33 -2.52 -15.49 -5.64
CA ALA A 33 -3.18 -15.23 -6.91
C ALA A 33 -4.56 -14.58 -6.71
N VAL A 34 -5.34 -15.05 -5.72
CA VAL A 34 -6.63 -14.46 -5.36
C VAL A 34 -6.46 -13.04 -4.84
N VAL A 35 -5.49 -12.79 -3.95
CA VAL A 35 -5.21 -11.44 -3.44
C VAL A 35 -4.88 -10.50 -4.59
N VAL A 36 -3.94 -10.89 -5.47
CA VAL A 36 -3.55 -10.07 -6.63
C VAL A 36 -4.72 -9.84 -7.58
N ALA A 37 -5.51 -10.88 -7.89
CA ALA A 37 -6.66 -10.75 -8.77
C ALA A 37 -7.72 -9.80 -8.21
N VAL A 38 -8.02 -9.89 -6.91
CA VAL A 38 -8.93 -8.96 -6.23
C VAL A 38 -8.38 -7.54 -6.27
N LEU A 39 -7.09 -7.34 -5.97
CA LEU A 39 -6.47 -6.00 -6.05
C LEU A 39 -6.59 -5.42 -7.47
N VAL A 40 -6.25 -6.18 -8.51
CA VAL A 40 -6.37 -5.72 -9.90
C VAL A 40 -7.82 -5.36 -10.23
N ALA A 41 -8.77 -6.23 -9.90
CA ALA A 41 -10.20 -5.97 -10.15
C ALA A 41 -10.68 -4.72 -9.38
N THR A 42 -10.30 -4.58 -8.11
CA THR A 42 -10.62 -3.42 -7.29
C THR A 42 -10.05 -2.13 -7.87
N ASN A 43 -8.81 -2.14 -8.34
CA ASN A 43 -8.18 -0.97 -8.95
C ASN A 43 -8.92 -0.55 -10.22
N LEU A 44 -9.27 -1.52 -11.08
CA LEU A 44 -10.04 -1.27 -12.30
C LEU A 44 -11.42 -0.70 -11.98
N VAL A 45 -12.13 -1.28 -11.02
CA VAL A 45 -13.44 -0.79 -10.57
C VAL A 45 -13.31 0.62 -10.00
N ALA A 46 -12.33 0.87 -9.14
CA ALA A 46 -12.17 2.15 -8.46
C ALA A 46 -11.87 3.31 -9.41
N HIS A 47 -11.19 3.06 -10.54
CA HIS A 47 -10.74 4.12 -11.45
C HIS A 47 -11.49 4.21 -12.77
N PHE A 48 -12.20 3.16 -13.21
CA PHE A 48 -12.83 3.11 -14.54
C PHE A 48 -14.33 2.83 -14.53
N THR A 49 -15.01 2.95 -13.39
CA THR A 49 -16.46 2.73 -13.31
C THR A 49 -17.20 3.98 -12.82
N THR A 50 -17.79 3.96 -11.63
CA THR A 50 -18.63 5.04 -11.10
C THR A 50 -17.99 5.69 -9.88
N VAL A 51 -18.42 6.91 -9.56
CA VAL A 51 -17.96 7.63 -8.35
C VAL A 51 -18.25 6.81 -7.09
N TRP A 52 -19.43 6.22 -6.96
CA TRP A 52 -19.77 5.38 -5.81
C TRP A 52 -18.90 4.13 -5.71
N ALA A 53 -18.58 3.50 -6.84
CA ALA A 53 -17.66 2.39 -6.88
C ALA A 53 -16.22 2.81 -6.48
N SER A 54 -15.77 4.00 -6.89
CA SER A 54 -14.46 4.55 -6.47
C SER A 54 -14.34 4.75 -4.95
N VAL A 55 -15.47 5.05 -4.29
CA VAL A 55 -15.53 5.23 -2.84
C VAL A 55 -15.54 3.89 -2.11
N ALA A 56 -16.34 2.92 -2.59
CA ALA A 56 -16.58 1.68 -1.86
C ALA A 56 -15.58 0.55 -2.17
N ALA A 57 -15.00 0.52 -3.37
CA ALA A 57 -14.28 -0.66 -3.87
C ALA A 57 -13.06 -1.04 -3.02
N VAL A 58 -12.20 -0.07 -2.69
CA VAL A 58 -10.96 -0.34 -1.93
C VAL A 58 -11.27 -0.74 -0.47
N PRO A 59 -12.13 -0.02 0.29
CA PRO A 59 -12.55 -0.47 1.62
C PRO A 59 -13.20 -1.86 1.62
N ALA A 60 -14.13 -2.11 0.68
CA ALA A 60 -14.82 -3.40 0.60
C ALA A 60 -13.84 -4.54 0.30
N ALA A 61 -12.93 -4.34 -0.65
CA ALA A 61 -11.92 -5.33 -1.00
C ALA A 61 -10.98 -5.64 0.17
N ALA A 62 -10.54 -4.61 0.92
CA ALA A 62 -9.70 -4.81 2.09
C ALA A 62 -10.38 -5.67 3.17
N VAL A 63 -11.66 -5.42 3.44
CA VAL A 63 -12.47 -6.24 4.37
C VAL A 63 -12.64 -7.67 3.85
N VAL A 64 -13.00 -7.84 2.59
CA VAL A 64 -13.17 -9.16 1.96
C VAL A 64 -11.86 -9.96 2.03
N LEU A 65 -10.74 -9.37 1.62
CA LEU A 65 -9.42 -10.01 1.66
C LEU A 65 -8.98 -10.37 3.08
N LEU A 66 -9.23 -9.48 4.04
CA LEU A 66 -8.97 -9.76 5.46
C LEU A 66 -9.77 -10.99 5.92
N LEU A 67 -11.08 -11.02 5.68
CA LEU A 67 -11.94 -12.12 6.10
C LEU A 67 -11.55 -13.44 5.43
N LEU A 68 -11.29 -13.43 4.11
CA LEU A 68 -10.89 -14.61 3.34
C LEU A 68 -9.58 -15.20 3.86
N THR A 69 -8.54 -14.38 3.98
CA THR A 69 -7.22 -14.85 4.44
C THR A 69 -7.23 -15.23 5.92
N ARG A 70 -8.07 -14.57 6.73
CA ARG A 70 -8.23 -14.94 8.13
C ARG A 70 -8.91 -16.30 8.32
N ARG A 71 -9.89 -16.63 7.47
CA ARG A 71 -10.51 -17.97 7.38
C ARG A 71 -9.52 -19.03 6.87
N ARG A 72 -8.53 -18.64 6.06
CA ARG A 72 -7.41 -19.49 5.62
C ARG A 72 -6.27 -19.59 6.65
N GLY A 73 -6.44 -19.01 7.84
CA GLY A 73 -5.51 -19.16 8.96
C GLY A 73 -4.37 -18.14 9.00
N LEU A 74 -4.47 -17.00 8.29
CA LEU A 74 -3.52 -15.89 8.44
C LEU A 74 -3.69 -15.23 9.82
N GLY A 75 -2.64 -15.24 10.65
CA GLY A 75 -2.70 -14.76 12.03
C GLY A 75 -2.68 -13.23 12.15
N TRP A 76 -3.16 -12.71 13.29
CA TRP A 76 -3.14 -11.26 13.57
C TRP A 76 -1.73 -10.65 13.58
N ALA A 77 -0.70 -11.42 13.96
CA ALA A 77 0.69 -10.97 13.91
C ALA A 77 1.20 -10.87 12.46
N GLU A 78 0.81 -11.80 11.59
CA GLU A 78 1.15 -11.79 10.17
C GLU A 78 0.44 -10.63 9.45
N LEU A 79 -0.81 -10.35 9.83
CA LEU A 79 -1.53 -9.15 9.42
C LEU A 79 -0.99 -7.85 10.07
N GLY A 80 -0.24 -7.96 11.17
CA GLY A 80 0.33 -6.88 12.01
C GLY A 80 -0.71 -6.01 12.70
N LEU A 81 -1.81 -6.66 13.03
CA LEU A 81 -2.86 -6.16 13.90
C LEU A 81 -2.70 -6.76 15.31
N SER A 82 -1.58 -7.43 15.62
CA SER A 82 -1.34 -7.99 16.94
C SER A 82 -1.10 -6.86 17.97
N PRO A 83 -1.82 -6.88 19.11
CA PRO A 83 -1.62 -5.91 20.19
C PRO A 83 -0.18 -5.88 20.75
N ARG A 84 0.56 -6.99 20.61
CA ARG A 84 1.94 -7.15 21.11
C ARG A 84 2.91 -6.11 20.55
N HIS A 85 2.62 -5.57 19.37
CA HIS A 85 3.49 -4.61 18.68
C HIS A 85 2.98 -3.16 18.75
N LEU A 86 1.93 -2.85 19.53
CA LEU A 86 1.37 -1.50 19.58
C LEU A 86 2.39 -0.47 20.05
N ARG A 87 3.08 -0.71 21.17
CA ARG A 87 4.09 0.23 21.70
C ARG A 87 5.19 0.54 20.67
N ARG A 88 5.76 -0.50 20.07
CA ARG A 88 6.80 -0.35 19.04
C ARG A 88 6.23 0.34 17.79
N GLY A 89 5.04 -0.06 17.36
CA GLY A 89 4.29 0.56 16.26
C GLY A 89 4.10 2.06 16.47
N SER A 90 3.69 2.50 17.66
CA SER A 90 3.47 3.90 17.98
C SER A 90 4.75 4.74 17.92
N ILE A 91 5.89 4.20 18.37
CA ILE A 91 7.19 4.91 18.30
C ILE A 91 7.58 5.16 16.84
N TYR A 92 7.49 4.11 16.01
CA TYR A 92 7.79 4.24 14.58
C TYR A 92 6.76 5.12 13.85
N ALA A 93 5.49 5.08 14.24
CA ALA A 93 4.45 5.96 13.72
C ALA A 93 4.74 7.44 14.00
N LEU A 94 5.07 7.78 15.25
CA LEU A 94 5.44 9.16 15.63
C LEU A 94 6.69 9.63 14.88
N GLY A 95 7.73 8.80 14.80
CA GLY A 95 8.93 9.12 14.04
C GLY A 95 8.66 9.35 12.55
N ALA A 96 7.80 8.53 11.95
CA ALA A 96 7.40 8.67 10.54
C ALA A 96 6.62 9.97 10.29
N VAL A 97 5.62 10.27 11.12
CA VAL A 97 4.83 11.51 11.02
C VAL A 97 5.72 12.74 11.20
N ALA A 98 6.60 12.74 12.20
CA ALA A 98 7.53 13.84 12.45
C ALA A 98 8.47 14.07 11.27
N LEU A 99 9.03 12.99 10.70
CA LEU A 99 9.90 13.06 9.53
C LEU A 99 9.16 13.66 8.32
N VAL A 100 7.96 13.15 8.01
CA VAL A 100 7.19 13.64 6.86
C VAL A 100 6.76 15.09 7.05
N LEU A 101 6.32 15.47 8.26
CA LEU A 101 5.98 16.84 8.58
C LEU A 101 7.18 17.78 8.36
N ALA A 102 8.38 17.38 8.81
CA ALA A 102 9.59 18.17 8.61
C ALA A 102 9.95 18.33 7.12
N VAL A 103 9.88 17.24 6.34
CA VAL A 103 10.14 17.28 4.88
C VAL A 103 9.13 18.16 4.16
N ILE A 104 7.84 18.05 4.50
CA ILE A 104 6.79 18.90 3.92
C ILE A 104 7.01 20.37 4.30
N ALA A 105 7.31 20.66 5.57
CA ALA A 105 7.57 22.02 6.03
C ALA A 105 8.74 22.66 5.28
N ILE A 106 9.83 21.92 5.07
CA ILE A 106 10.97 22.36 4.25
C ILE A 106 10.52 22.60 2.80
N GLY A 107 9.77 21.67 2.21
CA GLY A 107 9.27 21.80 0.84
C GLY A 107 8.30 22.98 0.63
N VAL A 108 7.50 23.33 1.63
CA VAL A 108 6.62 24.51 1.57
C VAL A 108 7.42 25.80 1.73
N ALA A 109 8.44 25.80 2.59
CA ALA A 109 9.30 26.96 2.83
C ALA A 109 10.10 27.36 1.58
N LEU A 110 10.54 26.39 0.78
CA LEU A 110 11.32 26.63 -0.45
C LEU A 110 10.42 27.07 -1.63
N PRO A 111 10.63 28.27 -2.23
CA PRO A 111 9.74 28.79 -3.28
C PRO A 111 9.67 27.92 -4.53
N TRP A 112 10.79 27.34 -4.98
CA TRP A 112 10.85 26.54 -6.22
C TRP A 112 10.14 25.18 -6.11
N THR A 113 9.84 24.69 -4.89
CA THR A 113 9.07 23.46 -4.68
C THR A 113 7.56 23.70 -4.54
N ARG A 114 7.13 24.94 -4.24
CA ARG A 114 5.70 25.29 -4.07
C ARG A 114 4.80 24.88 -5.25
N PRO A 115 5.20 25.04 -6.53
CA PRO A 115 4.38 24.59 -7.66
C PRO A 115 4.02 23.09 -7.60
N PHE A 116 4.88 22.25 -7.02
CA PHE A 116 4.59 20.81 -6.87
C PHE A 116 3.57 20.50 -5.76
N PHE A 117 3.32 21.44 -4.84
CA PHE A 117 2.24 21.33 -3.86
C PHE A 117 0.89 21.83 -4.40
N MET A 118 0.89 22.57 -5.52
CA MET A 118 -0.34 23.09 -6.16
C MET A 118 -1.08 21.98 -6.91
N ALA A 119 -1.84 21.18 -6.17
CA ALA A 119 -2.73 20.15 -6.71
C ALA A 119 -4.18 20.62 -6.65
N ASP A 120 -4.88 20.61 -7.80
CA ASP A 120 -6.22 21.22 -7.94
C ASP A 120 -7.26 20.61 -6.99
N ARG A 121 -7.16 19.30 -6.75
CA ARG A 121 -8.05 18.54 -5.86
C ARG A 121 -8.05 19.01 -4.40
N TYR A 122 -7.06 19.80 -3.97
CA TYR A 122 -6.94 20.33 -2.61
C TYR A 122 -6.83 21.86 -2.58
N ALA A 123 -7.38 22.55 -3.58
CA ALA A 123 -7.31 24.00 -3.66
C ALA A 123 -8.07 24.74 -2.55
N THR A 124 -9.03 24.08 -1.87
CA THR A 124 -9.80 24.68 -0.77
C THR A 124 -9.41 24.10 0.59
N ILE A 125 -9.35 24.95 1.63
CA ILE A 125 -9.05 24.52 3.01
C ILE A 125 -10.08 23.49 3.52
N SER A 126 -11.37 23.75 3.34
CA SER A 126 -12.44 22.84 3.82
C SER A 126 -12.38 21.49 3.11
N GLY A 127 -12.17 21.49 1.80
CA GLY A 127 -11.99 20.27 1.00
C GLY A 127 -10.77 19.48 1.45
N ALA A 128 -9.63 20.15 1.64
CA ALA A 128 -8.40 19.50 2.12
C ALA A 128 -8.52 18.96 3.55
N LEU A 129 -9.23 19.63 4.46
CA LEU A 129 -9.48 19.15 5.81
C LEU A 129 -10.35 17.88 5.80
N ILE A 130 -11.48 17.90 5.09
CA ILE A 130 -12.35 16.72 4.94
C ILE A 130 -11.58 15.58 4.28
N ALA A 131 -10.82 15.87 3.23
CA ALA A 131 -9.97 14.90 2.57
C ALA A 131 -8.96 14.28 3.55
N SER A 132 -8.19 15.12 4.24
CA SER A 132 -7.12 14.68 5.13
C SER A 132 -7.60 13.94 6.37
N MET A 133 -8.73 14.35 6.95
CA MET A 133 -9.21 13.81 8.24
C MET A 133 -10.19 12.65 8.10
N ILE A 134 -10.90 12.56 6.97
CA ILE A 134 -12.00 11.60 6.80
C ILE A 134 -11.77 10.73 5.57
N VAL A 135 -11.69 11.34 4.39
CA VAL A 135 -11.70 10.60 3.12
C VAL A 135 -10.41 9.78 2.96
N ILE A 136 -9.24 10.41 3.10
CA ILE A 136 -7.93 9.76 2.93
C ILE A 136 -7.75 8.62 3.94
N PRO A 137 -8.00 8.78 5.26
CA PRO A 137 -7.92 7.68 6.21
C PRO A 137 -8.82 6.49 5.86
N LEU A 138 -10.10 6.74 5.57
CA LEU A 138 -11.12 5.70 5.47
C LEU A 138 -11.21 5.06 4.09
N GLN A 139 -11.00 5.83 3.03
CA GLN A 139 -11.11 5.34 1.65
C GLN A 139 -9.78 4.81 1.13
N THR A 140 -8.65 5.34 1.59
CA THR A 140 -7.32 5.05 1.03
C THR A 140 -6.41 4.38 2.05
N VAL A 141 -5.97 5.10 3.08
CA VAL A 141 -4.85 4.69 3.94
C VAL A 141 -5.11 3.36 4.64
N ILE A 142 -6.20 3.26 5.40
CA ILE A 142 -6.48 2.06 6.20
C ILE A 142 -6.75 0.87 5.28
N PRO A 143 -7.63 0.97 4.26
CA PRO A 143 -7.87 -0.11 3.31
C PRO A 143 -6.60 -0.57 2.58
N GLU A 144 -5.82 0.35 2.01
CA GLU A 144 -4.62 -0.01 1.24
C GLU A 144 -3.54 -0.63 2.13
N GLU A 145 -3.27 -0.08 3.31
CA GLU A 145 -2.29 -0.66 4.22
C GLU A 145 -2.72 -2.03 4.73
N LEU A 146 -4.02 -2.22 4.99
CA LEU A 146 -4.56 -3.54 5.33
C LEU A 146 -4.40 -4.54 4.17
N ALA A 147 -4.71 -4.13 2.95
CA ALA A 147 -4.64 -4.99 1.78
C ALA A 147 -3.20 -5.35 1.39
N PHE A 148 -2.31 -4.35 1.33
CA PHE A 148 -0.93 -4.55 0.89
C PHE A 148 0.01 -4.99 2.03
N ARG A 149 -0.01 -4.31 3.18
CA ARG A 149 0.94 -4.56 4.29
C ARG A 149 0.39 -5.54 5.32
N GLY A 150 -0.92 -5.79 5.31
CA GLY A 150 -1.55 -6.86 6.06
C GLY A 150 -1.63 -8.14 5.23
N VAL A 151 -2.55 -8.18 4.26
CA VAL A 151 -2.94 -9.41 3.57
C VAL A 151 -1.89 -9.86 2.55
N LEU A 152 -1.52 -9.01 1.59
CA LEU A 152 -0.53 -9.35 0.56
C LEU A 152 0.84 -9.63 1.19
N HIS A 153 1.28 -8.80 2.13
CA HIS A 153 2.53 -9.03 2.87
C HIS A 153 2.51 -10.38 3.60
N GLY A 154 1.44 -10.69 4.33
CA GLY A 154 1.34 -11.95 5.07
C GLY A 154 1.33 -13.18 4.15
N THR A 155 0.66 -13.11 3.01
CA THR A 155 0.62 -14.20 2.03
C THR A 155 1.94 -14.37 1.29
N LEU A 156 2.60 -13.27 0.87
CA LEU A 156 3.93 -13.30 0.26
C LEU A 156 5.01 -13.80 1.23
N GLU A 157 4.95 -13.42 2.52
CA GLU A 157 5.93 -13.86 3.52
C GLU A 157 5.90 -15.39 3.67
N ARG A 158 4.71 -16.01 3.62
CA ARG A 158 4.55 -17.47 3.69
C ARG A 158 5.14 -18.20 2.49
N ALA A 159 5.06 -17.62 1.29
CA ALA A 159 5.53 -18.27 0.06
C ALA A 159 7.02 -18.02 -0.21
N TYR A 160 7.47 -16.79 -0.02
CA TYR A 160 8.75 -16.29 -0.54
C TYR A 160 9.63 -15.62 0.53
N GLY A 161 9.13 -15.50 1.77
CA GLY A 161 9.81 -14.81 2.86
C GLY A 161 10.12 -13.34 2.55
N ALA A 162 11.04 -12.77 3.33
CA ALA A 162 11.30 -11.33 3.32
C ALA A 162 11.64 -10.78 1.93
N ARG A 163 12.47 -11.49 1.15
CA ARG A 163 12.91 -11.04 -0.18
C ARG A 163 11.73 -10.91 -1.14
N GLY A 164 10.83 -11.89 -1.15
CA GLY A 164 9.64 -11.85 -2.00
C GLY A 164 8.68 -10.75 -1.58
N VAL A 165 8.51 -10.51 -0.28
CA VAL A 165 7.69 -9.38 0.20
C VAL A 165 8.27 -8.04 -0.26
N PHE A 166 9.58 -7.83 -0.10
CA PHE A 166 10.22 -6.59 -0.54
C PHE A 166 10.17 -6.42 -2.07
N ALA A 167 10.40 -7.46 -2.85
CA ALA A 167 10.40 -7.36 -4.31
C ALA A 167 8.96 -7.27 -4.86
N ALA A 168 8.16 -8.31 -4.67
CA ALA A 168 6.81 -8.40 -5.24
C ALA A 168 5.84 -7.41 -4.59
N GLY A 169 5.91 -7.22 -3.28
CA GLY A 169 5.04 -6.27 -2.57
C GLY A 169 5.28 -4.83 -3.03
N SER A 170 6.54 -4.42 -3.18
CA SER A 170 6.89 -3.08 -3.66
C SER A 170 6.52 -2.89 -5.13
N LEU A 171 6.80 -3.87 -5.99
CA LEU A 171 6.44 -3.82 -7.41
C LEU A 171 4.92 -3.71 -7.59
N LEU A 172 4.15 -4.59 -6.95
CA LEU A 172 2.69 -4.58 -7.04
C LEU A 172 2.10 -3.27 -6.50
N PHE A 173 2.69 -2.71 -5.45
CA PHE A 173 2.29 -1.39 -4.94
C PHE A 173 2.63 -0.26 -5.91
N GLY A 174 3.76 -0.33 -6.62
CA GLY A 174 4.05 0.61 -7.71
C GLY A 174 3.01 0.51 -8.83
N LEU A 175 2.72 -0.71 -9.30
CA LEU A 175 1.75 -0.96 -10.37
C LEU A 175 0.32 -0.53 -10.00
N TRP A 176 -0.06 -0.65 -8.72
CA TRP A 176 -1.35 -0.14 -8.19
C TRP A 176 -1.61 1.33 -8.52
N HIS A 177 -0.55 2.14 -8.62
CA HIS A 177 -0.64 3.58 -8.84
C HIS A 177 -0.71 4.00 -10.30
N ILE A 178 -0.72 3.07 -11.26
CA ILE A 178 -0.80 3.42 -12.69
C ILE A 178 -2.08 4.21 -12.99
N ALA A 179 -3.25 3.67 -12.61
CA ALA A 179 -4.54 4.25 -12.94
C ALA A 179 -4.73 5.65 -12.32
N SER A 180 -4.36 5.80 -11.04
CA SER A 180 -4.43 7.09 -10.33
C SER A 180 -3.43 8.13 -10.87
N SER A 181 -2.37 7.71 -11.56
CA SER A 181 -1.35 8.60 -12.11
C SER A 181 -1.64 9.10 -13.53
N LEU A 182 -2.71 8.61 -14.18
CA LEU A 182 -3.03 8.97 -15.58
C LEU A 182 -3.32 10.47 -15.80
N GLY A 183 -3.74 11.18 -14.75
CA GLY A 183 -3.99 12.63 -14.77
C GLY A 183 -3.01 13.45 -13.92
N LEU A 184 -1.89 12.84 -13.49
CA LEU A 184 -0.99 13.44 -12.51
C LEU A 184 -0.34 14.74 -13.00
N THR A 185 0.13 14.77 -14.25
CA THR A 185 0.76 15.98 -14.82
C THR A 185 -0.25 17.10 -14.98
N THR A 186 -1.42 16.82 -15.56
CA THR A 186 -2.47 17.81 -15.81
C THR A 186 -3.09 18.39 -14.54
N GLY A 187 -3.10 17.66 -13.42
CA GLY A 187 -3.69 18.10 -12.15
C GLY A 187 -2.69 18.69 -11.15
N ASN A 188 -1.46 18.99 -11.58
CA ASN A 188 -0.42 19.55 -10.73
C ASN A 188 0.43 20.58 -11.48
N ALA A 189 0.47 21.81 -10.97
CA ALA A 189 1.13 22.92 -11.67
C ALA A 189 2.64 22.68 -11.87
N GLY A 190 3.35 22.19 -10.84
CA GLY A 190 4.78 21.91 -10.91
C GLY A 190 5.13 20.81 -11.91
N LEU A 191 4.35 19.72 -11.93
CA LEU A 191 4.56 18.64 -12.90
C LEU A 191 4.19 19.05 -14.32
N THR A 192 3.14 19.87 -14.50
CA THR A 192 2.83 20.47 -15.79
C THR A 192 4.00 21.33 -16.28
N ALA A 193 4.55 22.19 -15.43
CA ALA A 193 5.68 23.04 -15.80
C ALA A 193 6.94 22.24 -16.13
N PHE A 194 7.18 21.14 -15.41
CA PHE A 194 8.41 20.34 -15.56
C PHE A 194 8.35 19.29 -16.69
N LEU A 195 7.23 18.59 -16.84
CA LEU A 195 7.07 17.48 -17.80
C LEU A 195 6.21 17.86 -19.02
N GLY A 196 5.52 18.99 -18.97
CA GLY A 196 4.59 19.44 -20.01
C GLY A 196 3.24 18.72 -19.99
N VAL A 197 2.34 19.21 -20.85
CA VAL A 197 1.04 18.58 -21.15
C VAL A 197 1.14 17.81 -22.46
N GLY A 198 0.76 16.53 -22.46
CA GLY A 198 0.82 15.67 -23.64
C GLY A 198 1.13 14.21 -23.31
N VAL A 199 1.18 13.35 -24.35
CA VAL A 199 1.38 11.90 -24.19
C VAL A 199 2.72 11.59 -23.53
N PHE A 200 3.80 12.27 -23.94
CA PHE A 200 5.13 12.06 -23.39
C PHE A 200 5.20 12.43 -21.89
N GLY A 201 4.72 13.63 -21.53
CA GLY A 201 4.66 14.07 -20.14
C GLY A 201 3.79 13.14 -19.28
N LYS A 202 2.66 12.67 -19.82
CA LYS A 202 1.81 11.67 -19.14
C LYS A 202 2.55 10.35 -18.90
N VAL A 203 3.24 9.79 -19.90
CA VAL A 203 4.00 8.54 -19.76
C VAL A 203 5.11 8.69 -18.72
N LEU A 204 5.88 9.78 -18.78
CA LEU A 204 6.92 10.05 -17.78
C LEU A 204 6.35 10.26 -16.38
N GLY A 205 5.22 10.98 -16.26
CA GLY A 205 4.54 11.19 -14.98
C GLY A 205 4.06 9.87 -14.37
N VAL A 206 3.44 8.99 -15.16
CA VAL A 206 3.02 7.66 -14.71
C VAL A 206 4.23 6.80 -14.33
N ALA A 207 5.26 6.74 -15.17
CA ALA A 207 6.47 5.95 -14.89
C ALA A 207 7.17 6.44 -13.61
N GLY A 208 7.32 7.76 -13.45
CA GLY A 208 7.88 8.37 -12.25
C GLY A 208 7.06 8.06 -11.00
N ALA A 209 5.73 8.14 -11.09
CA ALA A 209 4.84 7.78 -9.98
C ALA A 209 4.95 6.30 -9.60
N VAL A 210 4.99 5.39 -10.57
CA VAL A 210 5.15 3.94 -10.33
C VAL A 210 6.50 3.65 -9.65
N LEU A 211 7.59 4.28 -10.11
CA LEU A 211 8.92 4.09 -9.52
C LEU A 211 8.98 4.67 -8.09
N ALA A 212 8.47 5.88 -7.89
CA ALA A 212 8.42 6.53 -6.59
C ALA A 212 7.57 5.74 -5.59
N THR A 213 6.41 5.25 -6.01
CA THR A 213 5.51 4.46 -5.17
C THR A 213 6.06 3.06 -4.93
N ALA A 214 6.76 2.43 -5.87
CA ALA A 214 7.49 1.19 -5.62
C ALA A 214 8.59 1.38 -4.56
N ALA A 215 9.38 2.45 -4.65
CA ALA A 215 10.37 2.80 -3.62
C ALA A 215 9.72 3.07 -2.27
N ALA A 216 8.59 3.79 -2.24
CA ALA A 216 7.79 3.96 -1.03
C ALA A 216 7.31 2.61 -0.48
N GLY A 217 6.81 1.71 -1.34
CA GLY A 217 6.37 0.36 -1.00
C GLY A 217 7.46 -0.45 -0.29
N PHE A 218 8.72 -0.27 -0.70
CA PHE A 218 9.88 -0.84 -0.01
C PHE A 218 10.03 -0.27 1.40
N VAL A 219 9.96 1.05 1.55
CA VAL A 219 10.03 1.73 2.86
C VAL A 219 8.88 1.30 3.77
N PHE A 220 7.65 1.23 3.27
CA PHE A 220 6.49 0.73 4.02
C PHE A 220 6.68 -0.72 4.46
N THR A 221 7.20 -1.57 3.58
CA THR A 221 7.52 -2.97 3.90
C THR A 221 8.58 -3.05 4.99
N TRP A 222 9.64 -2.25 4.88
CA TRP A 222 10.69 -2.15 5.90
C TRP A 222 10.11 -1.69 7.24
N LEU A 223 9.33 -0.61 7.24
CA LEU A 223 8.70 -0.03 8.42
C LEU A 223 7.76 -1.02 9.09
N ARG A 224 6.99 -1.75 8.28
CA ARG A 224 6.11 -2.80 8.77
C ARG A 224 6.89 -3.94 9.43
N ARG A 225 7.96 -4.44 8.81
CA ARG A 225 8.77 -5.50 9.43
C ARG A 225 9.48 -5.02 10.69
N ARG A 226 9.99 -3.79 10.68
CA ARG A 226 10.71 -3.19 11.82
C ARG A 226 9.79 -2.89 12.99
N SER A 227 8.54 -2.50 12.77
CA SER A 227 7.59 -2.24 13.84
C SER A 227 6.81 -3.49 14.27
N GLY A 228 6.58 -4.44 13.36
CA GLY A 228 5.68 -5.57 13.56
C GLY A 228 4.19 -5.19 13.52
N SER A 229 3.87 -3.95 13.13
CA SER A 229 2.53 -3.36 13.24
C SER A 229 2.12 -2.64 11.96
N LEU A 230 0.82 -2.62 11.64
CA LEU A 230 0.24 -1.73 10.62
C LEU A 230 0.15 -0.28 11.06
N LEU A 231 0.25 0.02 12.36
CA LEU A 231 0.11 1.39 12.85
C LEU A 231 1.17 2.33 12.27
N ALA A 232 2.42 1.88 12.21
CA ALA A 232 3.53 2.66 11.65
C ALA A 232 3.35 2.96 10.15
N PRO A 233 3.10 1.99 9.26
CA PRO A 233 2.84 2.28 7.85
C PRO A 233 1.52 3.05 7.63
N ILE A 234 0.46 2.83 8.41
CA ILE A 234 -0.77 3.66 8.36
C ILE A 234 -0.44 5.12 8.65
N ALA A 235 0.32 5.39 9.72
CA ALA A 235 0.70 6.75 10.09
C ALA A 235 1.60 7.41 9.03
N LEU A 236 2.58 6.68 8.49
CA LEU A 236 3.41 7.16 7.39
C LEU A 236 2.56 7.50 6.15
N HIS A 237 1.67 6.60 5.74
CA HIS A 237 0.83 6.77 4.55
C HIS A 237 -0.10 7.98 4.73
N TRP A 238 -0.78 8.06 5.86
CA TRP A 238 -1.61 9.21 6.19
C TRP A 238 -0.79 10.50 6.23
N SER A 239 0.40 10.50 6.82
CA SER A 239 1.22 11.72 6.86
C SER A 239 1.61 12.20 5.46
N LEU A 240 1.97 11.30 4.55
CA LEU A 240 2.31 11.66 3.17
C LEU A 240 1.12 12.26 2.41
N ASN A 241 -0.07 11.68 2.58
CA ASN A 241 -1.25 12.09 1.82
C ASN A 241 -2.05 13.20 2.50
N GLY A 242 -2.37 13.02 3.77
CA GLY A 242 -3.14 13.96 4.58
C GLY A 242 -2.38 15.27 4.81
N LEU A 243 -1.16 15.22 5.35
CA LEU A 243 -0.36 16.46 5.51
C LEU A 243 -0.01 17.07 4.15
N GLY A 244 0.19 16.25 3.11
CA GLY A 244 0.37 16.73 1.74
C GLY A 244 -0.85 17.49 1.21
N ALA A 245 -2.06 17.02 1.47
CA ALA A 245 -3.30 17.71 1.10
C ALA A 245 -3.46 19.03 1.85
N LEU A 246 -3.16 19.05 3.15
CA LEU A 246 -3.19 20.28 3.94
C LEU A 246 -2.14 21.29 3.47
N ALA A 247 -0.91 20.82 3.19
CA ALA A 247 0.15 21.66 2.64
C ALA A 247 -0.23 22.23 1.26
N ALA A 248 -0.86 21.43 0.40
CA ALA A 248 -1.38 21.89 -0.88
C ALA A 248 -2.37 23.05 -0.71
N ALA A 249 -3.35 22.91 0.19
CA ALA A 249 -4.31 23.98 0.49
C ALA A 249 -3.63 25.25 1.04
N VAL A 250 -2.67 25.09 1.95
CA VAL A 250 -1.90 26.23 2.50
C VAL A 250 -1.15 26.95 1.38
N VAL A 251 -0.46 26.23 0.49
CA VAL A 251 0.30 26.83 -0.61
C VAL A 251 -0.62 27.51 -1.62
N TRP A 252 -1.76 26.91 -1.96
CA TRP A 252 -2.79 27.53 -2.82
C TRP A 252 -3.26 28.86 -2.26
N HIS A 253 -3.68 28.88 -0.99
CA HIS A 253 -4.19 30.09 -0.36
C HIS A 253 -3.10 31.15 -0.13
N ALA A 254 -1.86 30.76 0.17
CA ALA A 254 -0.75 31.69 0.38
C ALA A 254 -0.21 32.30 -0.93
N THR A 255 -0.49 31.70 -2.09
CA THR A 255 -0.02 32.21 -3.40
C THR A 255 -1.07 33.05 -4.11
N LEU A 256 -2.36 32.85 -3.77
CA LEU A 256 -3.48 33.61 -4.33
C LEU A 256 -3.90 34.81 -3.46
N ALA A 257 -3.37 34.91 -2.23
CA ALA A 257 -3.54 36.06 -1.33
C ALA A 257 -2.47 37.13 -1.60
#